data_AF-A0A1Y3DVT8-F1
#
_entry.id   AF-A0A1Y3DVT8-F1
#
_cell.length_a   1.000
_cell.length_b   1.000
_cell.length_c   1.000
_cell.angle_alpha   90.00
_cell.angle_beta   90.00
_cell.angle_gamma   90.00
#
_symmetry.space_group_name_H-M   'P 1'
#
loop_
_entity.id
_entity.type
_entity.pdbx_description
1 polymer ?
#
loop_
_entity_poly.entity_id
_entity_poly.type
_entity_poly.pdbx_seq_one_letter_code
_entity_poly.pdbx_strand_id
1 'polypeptide(L)'
;EVCIKENSGEDKLCNRLDCMKHLWTKADPSAANAGSNNDTFWTKDVQDLWKEVSEEMEKKGKEEGYGADCETLQNPSDKTACKYLHAGLEALYKAPDASAPQAPPAGGAADLLKNNPSFRQTMGCFLLHAYAKHMKEKATCLIDQGIQKAFALGENLSKSGTNCSSGKCIPCQWQKEDSKWECCLESITIDSTNGEMKSAKDKVNAVLKDDKTNMDAMAKQINTVTDLCDQFKCVANRWLKEKKARSTDLDRVRSTVTSQITDLSKALKDATSEKNRKNYEQYCSNIMGQNGKAADKDACILIAAGLQNLYKNAEDDVDKSLGRAMKCVLLNAVADKMEKELPCKEERSVVNGINKAFENSEAIKNRSGGCHNNDKCFKCERFTNYEGCKIKTNDNGELQLKNEIDLRLKEDNLANNSSLLKSSLIKTICK
;
A
#
# COMPACT_ATOMS: atom_id res chain seq x y z
N GLU A 1 9.04 -3.69 -35.15
CA GLU A 1 9.94 -4.73 -34.61
C GLU A 1 11.44 -4.43 -34.80
N VAL A 2 11.96 -4.28 -36.03
CA VAL A 2 13.41 -4.04 -36.25
C VAL A 2 13.95 -2.83 -35.48
N CYS A 3 13.32 -1.66 -35.63
CA CYS A 3 13.69 -0.44 -34.90
C CYS A 3 13.68 -0.64 -33.36
N ILE A 4 12.72 -1.39 -32.81
CA ILE A 4 12.63 -1.66 -31.37
C ILE A 4 13.79 -2.55 -30.91
N LYS A 5 14.13 -3.57 -31.72
CA LYS A 5 15.24 -4.49 -31.44
C LYS A 5 16.59 -3.80 -31.51
N GLU A 6 16.78 -2.88 -32.45
CA GLU A 6 17.97 -2.02 -32.51
C GLU A 6 18.09 -1.09 -31.29
N ASN A 7 16.97 -0.81 -30.63
CA ASN A 7 16.86 -0.01 -29.42
C ASN A 7 16.60 -0.88 -28.17
N SER A 8 17.12 -2.11 -28.11
CA SER A 8 16.92 -3.02 -26.96
C SER A 8 17.72 -2.64 -25.71
N GLY A 9 18.51 -1.58 -25.75
CA GLY A 9 19.30 -1.09 -24.61
C GLY A 9 18.44 -0.66 -23.41
N GLU A 10 19.07 -0.71 -22.24
CA GLU A 10 18.49 -0.36 -20.93
C GLU A 10 17.96 1.08 -20.89
N ASP A 11 18.70 2.02 -21.49
CA ASP A 11 18.39 3.44 -21.59
C ASP A 11 17.52 3.81 -22.81
N LYS A 12 17.14 2.81 -23.62
CA LYS A 12 16.49 3.01 -24.92
C LYS A 12 14.97 2.81 -24.89
N LEU A 13 14.35 2.72 -23.71
CA LEU A 13 12.90 2.56 -23.59
C LEU A 13 12.12 3.63 -24.38
N CYS A 14 12.67 4.83 -24.46
CA CYS A 14 12.08 5.94 -25.21
C CYS A 14 12.29 5.87 -26.71
N ASN A 15 13.49 5.51 -27.14
CA ASN A 15 13.75 5.26 -28.55
C ASN A 15 12.88 4.12 -29.08
N ARG A 16 12.61 3.10 -28.26
CA ARG A 16 11.66 2.02 -28.59
C ARG A 16 10.26 2.58 -28.82
N LEU A 17 9.79 3.49 -27.96
CA LEU A 17 8.47 4.11 -28.11
C LEU A 17 8.39 4.99 -29.37
N ASP A 18 9.47 5.70 -29.71
CA ASP A 18 9.56 6.51 -30.93
C ASP A 18 9.39 5.69 -32.20
N CYS A 19 9.92 4.47 -32.24
CA CYS A 19 9.75 3.52 -33.35
C CYS A 19 8.28 3.23 -33.71
N MET A 20 7.36 3.56 -32.81
CA MET A 20 5.97 3.10 -32.84
C MET A 20 4.97 4.24 -32.95
N LYS A 21 5.44 5.49 -32.83
CA LYS A 21 4.63 6.71 -32.88
C LYS A 21 3.65 6.74 -34.04
N HIS A 22 4.10 6.31 -35.21
CA HIS A 22 3.31 6.28 -36.44
C HIS A 22 2.00 5.48 -36.35
N LEU A 23 1.89 4.52 -35.41
CA LEU A 23 0.70 3.69 -35.21
C LEU A 23 -0.45 4.43 -34.52
N TRP A 24 -0.19 5.60 -33.92
CA TRP A 24 -1.18 6.33 -33.12
C TRP A 24 -1.09 7.86 -33.26
N THR A 25 -0.29 8.36 -34.21
CA THR A 25 -0.22 9.79 -34.56
C THR A 25 -0.76 10.02 -35.96
N LYS A 26 -1.60 11.04 -36.17
CA LYS A 26 -2.22 11.35 -37.48
C LYS A 26 -1.25 11.87 -38.57
N ALA A 27 0.04 11.97 -38.29
CA ALA A 27 1.01 12.65 -39.16
C ALA A 27 1.68 11.74 -40.21
N ASP A 28 1.33 10.46 -40.28
CA ASP A 28 1.92 9.54 -41.27
C ASP A 28 1.00 9.39 -42.50
N PRO A 29 1.46 9.76 -43.72
CA PRO A 29 0.72 9.54 -44.98
C PRO A 29 0.38 8.05 -45.23
N SER A 30 1.11 7.12 -44.61
CA SER A 30 0.89 5.67 -44.66
C SER A 30 -0.31 5.22 -43.83
N ALA A 31 -0.66 5.99 -42.79
CA ALA A 31 -1.84 5.75 -41.94
C ALA A 31 -3.15 6.21 -42.61
N ALA A 32 -3.08 6.90 -43.75
CA ALA A 32 -4.27 7.31 -44.51
C ALA A 32 -4.94 6.14 -45.27
N ASN A 33 -4.20 5.05 -45.54
CA ASN A 33 -4.71 3.89 -46.30
C ASN A 33 -5.12 2.69 -45.44
N ALA A 34 -4.79 2.70 -44.15
CA ALA A 34 -5.35 1.78 -43.18
C ALA A 34 -6.32 2.62 -42.33
N GLY A 35 -7.63 2.38 -42.41
CA GLY A 35 -8.63 3.11 -41.64
C GLY A 35 -8.55 2.89 -40.13
N SER A 36 -7.38 3.11 -39.50
CA SER A 36 -7.17 2.97 -38.07
C SER A 36 -7.49 4.31 -37.41
N ASN A 37 -8.65 4.37 -36.77
CA ASN A 37 -8.88 5.37 -35.74
C ASN A 37 -7.79 5.18 -34.66
N ASN A 38 -6.96 6.20 -34.42
CA ASN A 38 -5.99 6.26 -33.30
C ASN A 38 -6.59 5.82 -31.95
N ASP A 39 -7.91 5.94 -31.83
CA ASP A 39 -8.66 5.48 -30.67
C ASP A 39 -8.53 3.96 -30.47
N THR A 40 -8.67 3.15 -31.51
CA THR A 40 -8.69 1.67 -31.41
C THR A 40 -7.39 1.10 -30.83
N PHE A 41 -6.23 1.67 -31.12
CA PHE A 41 -4.97 1.19 -30.54
C PHE A 41 -4.98 1.28 -29.00
N TRP A 42 -5.40 2.42 -28.45
CA TRP A 42 -5.42 2.64 -27.00
C TRP A 42 -6.65 2.03 -26.32
N THR A 43 -7.83 2.13 -26.95
CA THR A 43 -9.11 1.67 -26.40
C THR A 43 -9.40 0.19 -26.65
N LYS A 44 -8.51 -0.51 -27.39
CA LYS A 44 -8.61 -1.94 -27.61
C LYS A 44 -7.27 -2.64 -27.36
N ASP A 45 -6.26 -2.41 -28.20
CA ASP A 45 -5.05 -3.24 -28.18
C ASP A 45 -4.27 -3.11 -26.86
N VAL A 46 -3.98 -1.88 -26.42
CA VAL A 46 -3.27 -1.63 -25.15
C VAL A 46 -4.13 -2.01 -23.95
N GLN A 47 -5.45 -1.82 -24.04
CA GLN A 47 -6.39 -2.19 -22.98
C GLN A 47 -6.48 -3.70 -22.80
N ASP A 48 -6.55 -4.47 -23.90
CA ASP A 48 -6.55 -5.93 -23.90
C ASP A 48 -5.22 -6.47 -23.33
N LEU A 49 -4.08 -5.86 -23.70
CA LEU A 49 -2.78 -6.18 -23.09
C LEU A 49 -2.77 -5.91 -21.59
N TRP A 50 -3.24 -4.75 -21.15
CA TRP A 50 -3.28 -4.43 -19.72
C TRP A 50 -4.15 -5.42 -18.96
N LYS A 51 -5.33 -5.74 -19.49
CA LYS A 51 -6.24 -6.71 -18.88
C LYS A 51 -5.60 -8.08 -18.72
N GLU A 52 -4.94 -8.59 -19.77
CA GLU A 52 -4.21 -9.87 -19.69
C GLU A 52 -3.16 -9.85 -18.57
N VAL A 53 -2.37 -8.78 -18.50
CA VAL A 53 -1.31 -8.63 -17.51
C VAL A 53 -1.88 -8.44 -16.10
N SER A 54 -2.86 -7.56 -15.91
CA SER A 54 -3.42 -7.21 -14.60
C SER A 54 -4.23 -8.34 -13.99
N GLU A 55 -4.95 -9.14 -14.79
CA GLU A 55 -5.65 -10.33 -14.32
C GLU A 55 -4.67 -11.40 -13.82
N GLU A 56 -3.56 -11.62 -14.52
CA GLU A 56 -2.54 -12.58 -14.08
C GLU A 56 -1.80 -12.08 -12.83
N MET A 57 -1.53 -10.77 -12.76
CA MET A 57 -1.01 -10.14 -11.54
C MET A 57 -1.95 -10.41 -10.37
N GLU A 58 -3.22 -10.06 -10.51
CA GLU A 58 -4.23 -10.23 -9.48
C GLU A 58 -4.28 -11.70 -9.06
N LYS A 59 -4.45 -12.63 -9.99
CA LYS A 59 -4.54 -14.08 -9.73
C LYS A 59 -3.32 -14.63 -8.97
N LYS A 60 -2.11 -14.43 -9.50
CA LYS A 60 -0.89 -15.04 -8.93
C LYS A 60 -0.30 -14.30 -7.75
N GLY A 61 -0.47 -12.98 -7.70
CA GLY A 61 0.15 -12.18 -6.64
C GLY A 61 -0.38 -12.50 -5.23
N LYS A 62 -1.57 -13.11 -5.14
CA LYS A 62 -2.20 -13.62 -3.92
C LYS A 62 -2.08 -15.15 -3.75
N GLU A 63 -1.46 -15.85 -4.70
CA GLU A 63 -1.28 -17.31 -4.64
C GLU A 63 -0.24 -17.67 -3.57
N GLU A 64 -0.59 -18.61 -2.69
CA GLU A 64 0.33 -19.13 -1.68
C GLU A 64 1.48 -19.88 -2.36
N GLY A 65 2.72 -19.62 -1.93
CA GLY A 65 3.92 -20.23 -2.51
C GLY A 65 4.40 -19.59 -3.83
N TYR A 66 3.62 -18.71 -4.46
CA TYR A 66 4.10 -17.94 -5.61
C TYR A 66 5.09 -16.86 -5.21
N GLY A 67 6.12 -16.65 -6.05
CA GLY A 67 7.12 -15.60 -5.87
C GLY A 67 8.06 -15.86 -4.69
N ALA A 68 8.59 -17.08 -4.55
CA ALA A 68 9.53 -17.45 -3.48
C ALA A 68 10.71 -16.48 -3.32
N ASP A 69 11.23 -15.92 -4.41
CA ASP A 69 12.28 -14.89 -4.38
C ASP A 69 11.85 -13.60 -3.66
N CYS A 70 10.55 -13.27 -3.70
CA CYS A 70 9.99 -12.12 -3.00
C CYS A 70 9.90 -12.35 -1.48
N GLU A 71 9.87 -13.60 -1.01
CA GLU A 71 9.79 -13.91 0.43
C GLU A 71 11.03 -13.49 1.22
N THR A 72 12.14 -13.21 0.53
CA THR A 72 13.38 -12.68 1.12
C THR A 72 13.24 -11.24 1.61
N LEU A 73 12.19 -10.51 1.20
CA LEU A 73 11.90 -9.15 1.63
C LEU A 73 11.36 -9.13 3.05
N GLN A 74 11.73 -8.14 3.86
CA GLN A 74 11.31 -8.08 5.26
C GLN A 74 9.88 -7.58 5.45
N ASN A 75 9.50 -6.55 4.68
CA ASN A 75 8.21 -5.87 4.81
C ASN A 75 7.11 -6.61 4.02
N PRO A 76 5.96 -6.96 4.63
CA PRO A 76 4.87 -7.63 3.93
C PRO A 76 4.38 -6.88 2.69
N SER A 77 4.29 -5.55 2.71
CA SER A 77 3.87 -4.78 1.53
C SER A 77 4.90 -4.84 0.39
N ASP A 78 6.20 -4.89 0.70
CA ASP A 78 7.25 -5.12 -0.31
C ASP A 78 7.10 -6.51 -0.94
N LYS A 79 6.83 -7.55 -0.14
CA LYS A 79 6.57 -8.90 -0.65
C LYS A 79 5.40 -8.90 -1.63
N THR A 80 4.27 -8.32 -1.23
CA THR A 80 3.05 -8.27 -2.05
C THR A 80 3.29 -7.48 -3.35
N ALA A 81 3.91 -6.30 -3.27
CA ALA A 81 4.24 -5.51 -4.46
C ALA A 81 5.20 -6.27 -5.40
N CYS A 82 6.16 -7.00 -4.84
CA CYS A 82 7.08 -7.84 -5.60
C CYS A 82 6.34 -8.94 -6.36
N LYS A 83 5.45 -9.68 -5.69
CA LYS A 83 4.67 -10.77 -6.28
C LYS A 83 3.79 -10.28 -7.42
N TYR A 84 3.04 -9.20 -7.21
CA TYR A 84 2.19 -8.62 -8.25
C TYR A 84 3.00 -8.23 -9.48
N LEU A 85 4.02 -7.39 -9.34
CA LEU A 85 4.83 -6.97 -10.49
C LEU A 85 5.55 -8.14 -11.16
N HIS A 86 6.03 -9.11 -10.38
CA HIS A 86 6.70 -10.28 -10.94
C HIS A 86 5.75 -11.12 -11.79
N ALA A 87 4.50 -11.34 -11.33
CA ALA A 87 3.46 -11.99 -12.13
C ALA A 87 3.15 -11.23 -13.43
N GLY A 88 3.08 -9.90 -13.37
CA GLY A 88 2.85 -9.08 -14.56
C GLY A 88 3.99 -9.16 -15.56
N LEU A 89 5.24 -9.14 -15.08
CA LEU A 89 6.44 -9.35 -15.91
C LEU A 89 6.48 -10.77 -16.49
N GLU A 90 6.06 -11.77 -15.73
CA GLU A 90 5.95 -13.15 -16.20
C GLU A 90 4.93 -13.27 -17.34
N ALA A 91 3.73 -12.69 -17.18
CA ALA A 91 2.72 -12.59 -18.23
C ALA A 91 3.22 -11.81 -19.46
N LEU A 92 4.05 -10.78 -19.23
CA LEU A 92 4.62 -9.98 -20.30
C LEU A 92 5.63 -10.76 -21.18
N TYR A 93 6.36 -11.71 -20.59
CA TYR A 93 7.40 -12.48 -21.30
C TYR A 93 6.97 -13.89 -21.71
N LYS A 94 5.80 -14.35 -21.26
CA LYS A 94 5.19 -15.61 -21.71
C LYS A 94 4.61 -15.49 -23.13
N ALA A 95 4.55 -16.63 -23.80
CA ALA A 95 3.79 -16.77 -25.03
C ALA A 95 2.29 -16.64 -24.74
N PRO A 96 1.52 -15.84 -25.51
CA PRO A 96 0.07 -15.88 -25.40
C PRO A 96 -0.37 -17.32 -25.68
N ASP A 97 -1.17 -17.87 -24.77
CA ASP A 97 -1.54 -19.28 -24.77
C ASP A 97 -2.30 -19.63 -26.07
N ALA A 98 -1.82 -20.62 -26.82
CA ALA A 98 -2.48 -21.08 -28.05
C ALA A 98 -3.87 -21.73 -27.77
N SER A 99 -4.17 -21.94 -26.49
CA SER A 99 -5.32 -22.70 -25.96
C SER A 99 -6.44 -21.81 -25.40
N ALA A 100 -6.25 -20.49 -25.34
CA ALA A 100 -7.31 -19.58 -24.88
C ALA A 100 -8.52 -19.64 -25.84
N PRO A 101 -9.77 -19.58 -25.35
CA PRO A 101 -10.95 -19.56 -26.22
C PRO A 101 -10.78 -18.44 -27.24
N GLN A 102 -10.66 -18.81 -28.51
CA GLN A 102 -10.64 -17.84 -29.59
C GLN A 102 -11.99 -17.11 -29.54
N ALA A 103 -11.96 -15.82 -29.20
CA ALA A 103 -13.05 -14.95 -29.61
C ALA A 103 -13.24 -15.15 -31.13
N PRO A 104 -14.48 -15.13 -31.65
CA PRO A 104 -14.71 -15.33 -33.08
C PRO A 104 -13.79 -14.40 -33.87
N PRO A 105 -13.25 -14.83 -35.03
CA PRO A 105 -12.47 -13.95 -35.86
C PRO A 105 -13.41 -12.85 -36.35
N ALA A 106 -13.45 -11.73 -35.63
CA ALA A 106 -13.98 -10.50 -36.16
C ALA A 106 -13.02 -10.14 -37.29
N GLY A 107 -13.47 -10.33 -38.53
CA GLY A 107 -12.68 -9.98 -39.71
C GLY A 107 -12.19 -8.53 -39.58
N GLY A 108 -10.88 -8.37 -39.44
CA GLY A 108 -10.22 -7.07 -39.27
C GLY A 108 -8.90 -7.24 -38.51
N ALA A 109 -7.80 -6.86 -39.16
CA ALA A 109 -6.42 -6.74 -38.66
C ALA A 109 -5.97 -7.76 -37.59
N ALA A 110 -5.02 -8.63 -37.94
CA ALA A 110 -4.32 -9.50 -36.99
C ALA A 110 -3.90 -8.72 -35.72
N ASP A 111 -4.13 -9.30 -34.54
CA ASP A 111 -3.85 -8.68 -33.24
C ASP A 111 -2.41 -8.15 -33.19
N LEU A 112 -2.29 -6.81 -33.20
CA LEU A 112 -1.07 -6.09 -33.47
C LEU A 112 0.00 -6.40 -32.42
N LEU A 113 -0.37 -6.52 -31.15
CA LEU A 113 0.56 -6.81 -30.06
C LEU A 113 0.90 -8.30 -29.96
N LYS A 114 -0.01 -9.20 -30.33
CA LYS A 114 0.29 -10.64 -30.36
C LYS A 114 1.35 -11.01 -31.41
N ASN A 115 1.33 -10.35 -32.56
CA ASN A 115 2.25 -10.63 -33.66
C ASN A 115 3.59 -9.87 -33.56
N ASN A 116 3.71 -8.93 -32.62
CA ASN A 116 4.89 -8.09 -32.44
C ASN A 116 5.37 -8.18 -30.98
N PRO A 117 6.15 -9.22 -30.61
CA PRO A 117 6.55 -9.45 -29.22
C PRO A 117 7.37 -8.30 -28.62
N SER A 118 8.25 -7.67 -29.40
CA SER A 118 9.07 -6.56 -28.90
C SER A 118 8.21 -5.32 -28.64
N PHE A 119 7.18 -5.11 -29.46
CA PHE A 119 6.16 -4.10 -29.23
C PHE A 119 5.38 -4.38 -27.94
N ARG A 120 4.80 -5.59 -27.82
CA ARG A 120 4.06 -6.01 -26.63
C ARG A 120 4.87 -5.78 -25.36
N GLN A 121 6.12 -6.21 -25.36
CA GLN A 121 7.05 -6.05 -24.24
C GLN A 121 7.31 -4.57 -23.92
N THR A 122 7.49 -3.73 -24.92
CA THR A 122 7.69 -2.28 -24.73
C THR A 122 6.45 -1.63 -24.11
N MET A 123 5.25 -1.88 -24.63
CA MET A 123 4.02 -1.29 -24.09
C MET A 123 3.65 -1.84 -22.72
N GLY A 124 3.77 -3.16 -22.52
CA GLY A 124 3.55 -3.76 -21.22
C GLY A 124 4.54 -3.25 -20.18
N CYS A 125 5.78 -2.95 -20.57
CA CYS A 125 6.74 -2.32 -19.68
C CYS A 125 6.29 -0.92 -19.22
N PHE A 126 5.79 -0.08 -20.13
CA PHE A 126 5.22 1.22 -19.75
C PHE A 126 4.02 1.10 -18.81
N LEU A 127 3.12 0.14 -19.08
CA LEU A 127 1.97 -0.15 -18.22
C LEU A 127 2.41 -0.59 -16.81
N LEU A 128 3.37 -1.52 -16.72
CA LEU A 128 3.91 -2.00 -15.44
C LEU A 128 4.68 -0.92 -14.68
N HIS A 129 5.36 0.00 -15.38
CA HIS A 129 6.00 1.16 -14.76
C HIS A 129 4.95 2.13 -14.17
N ALA A 130 3.91 2.44 -14.94
CA ALA A 130 2.80 3.27 -14.47
C ALA A 130 2.08 2.63 -13.29
N TYR A 131 1.87 1.31 -13.33
CA TYR A 131 1.28 0.56 -12.23
C TYR A 131 2.17 0.57 -10.98
N ALA A 132 3.49 0.36 -11.14
CA ALA A 132 4.43 0.44 -10.02
C ALA A 132 4.41 1.81 -9.35
N LYS A 133 4.28 2.89 -10.13
CA LYS A 133 4.09 4.24 -9.61
C LYS A 133 2.76 4.38 -8.87
N HIS A 134 1.67 3.92 -9.47
CA HIS A 134 0.34 3.92 -8.83
C HIS A 134 0.37 3.18 -7.48
N MET A 135 0.99 2.00 -7.43
CA MET A 135 1.16 1.26 -6.19
C MET A 135 1.92 2.06 -5.14
N LYS A 136 2.99 2.79 -5.49
CA LYS A 136 3.71 3.63 -4.52
C LYS A 136 2.83 4.74 -3.96
N GLU A 137 1.99 5.35 -4.79
CA GLU A 137 1.07 6.41 -4.38
C GLU A 137 -0.04 5.89 -3.45
N LYS A 138 -0.48 4.65 -3.67
CA LYS A 138 -1.56 4.00 -2.91
C LYS A 138 -1.11 3.22 -1.70
N ALA A 139 0.12 2.71 -1.68
CA ALA A 139 0.67 1.98 -0.55
C ALA A 139 0.72 2.88 0.68
N THR A 140 0.55 2.32 1.88
CA THR A 140 0.77 2.97 3.19
C THR A 140 2.21 2.80 3.62
N CYS A 141 2.77 1.61 3.40
CA CYS A 141 4.16 1.25 3.62
C CYS A 141 5.09 1.75 2.50
N LEU A 142 6.39 1.82 2.79
CA LEU A 142 7.42 1.93 1.77
C LEU A 142 7.53 0.61 0.99
N ILE A 143 7.39 0.61 -0.33
CA ILE A 143 7.39 -0.61 -1.16
C ILE A 143 8.50 -0.65 -2.23
N ASP A 144 9.53 0.18 -2.07
CA ASP A 144 10.58 0.33 -3.08
C ASP A 144 11.41 -0.93 -3.29
N GLN A 145 11.66 -1.71 -2.24
CA GLN A 145 12.47 -2.92 -2.35
C GLN A 145 11.72 -4.00 -3.11
N GLY A 146 10.42 -4.12 -2.89
CA GLY A 146 9.53 -5.03 -3.59
C GLY A 146 9.48 -4.74 -5.09
N ILE A 147 9.30 -3.46 -5.44
CA ILE A 147 9.32 -3.03 -6.84
C ILE A 147 10.67 -3.35 -7.48
N GLN A 148 11.79 -2.96 -6.84
CA GLN A 148 13.12 -3.23 -7.37
C GLN A 148 13.39 -4.72 -7.58
N LYS A 149 12.99 -5.55 -6.61
CA LYS A 149 13.15 -7.00 -6.68
C LYS A 149 12.34 -7.58 -7.84
N ALA A 150 11.08 -7.18 -8.02
CA ALA A 150 10.25 -7.68 -9.11
C ALA A 150 10.84 -7.41 -10.48
N PHE A 151 11.29 -6.19 -10.75
CA PHE A 151 11.88 -5.84 -12.03
C PHE A 151 13.25 -6.50 -12.26
N ALA A 152 14.04 -6.72 -11.20
CA ALA A 152 15.26 -7.52 -11.30
C ALA A 152 14.96 -8.98 -11.68
N LEU A 153 13.88 -9.56 -11.14
CA LEU A 153 13.39 -10.88 -11.56
C LEU A 153 12.87 -10.84 -13.01
N GLY A 154 12.18 -9.77 -13.41
CA GLY A 154 11.75 -9.53 -14.79
C GLY A 154 12.90 -9.46 -15.79
N GLU A 155 14.03 -8.89 -15.40
CA GLU A 155 15.22 -8.87 -16.25
C GLU A 155 15.71 -10.30 -16.54
N ASN A 156 15.69 -11.20 -15.55
CA ASN A 156 16.03 -12.61 -15.76
C ASN A 156 15.04 -13.32 -16.68
N LEU A 157 13.75 -12.98 -16.57
CA LEU A 157 12.72 -13.47 -17.49
C LEU A 157 12.97 -12.99 -18.93
N SER A 158 13.41 -11.76 -19.13
CA SER A 158 13.72 -11.24 -20.47
C SER A 158 14.88 -11.97 -21.17
N LYS A 159 15.75 -12.64 -20.40
CA LYS A 159 16.88 -13.44 -20.91
C LYS A 159 16.51 -14.89 -21.25
N SER A 160 15.37 -15.38 -20.75
CA SER A 160 15.02 -16.81 -20.79
C SER A 160 13.56 -17.10 -21.17
N GLY A 161 12.74 -16.06 -21.40
CA GLY A 161 11.31 -16.18 -21.67
C GLY A 161 10.99 -16.89 -22.98
N THR A 162 9.88 -17.63 -22.99
CA THR A 162 9.44 -18.46 -24.12
C THR A 162 9.08 -17.64 -25.37
N ASN A 163 8.75 -16.36 -25.19
CA ASN A 163 8.35 -15.45 -26.27
C ASN A 163 9.51 -14.57 -26.77
N CYS A 164 10.75 -14.87 -26.38
CA CYS A 164 11.95 -14.14 -26.79
C CYS A 164 12.48 -14.68 -28.12
N SER A 165 12.24 -13.98 -29.22
CA SER A 165 12.84 -14.34 -30.52
C SER A 165 14.37 -14.33 -30.41
N SER A 166 15.02 -15.44 -30.78
CA SER A 166 16.49 -15.59 -30.79
C SER A 166 17.17 -15.51 -29.41
N GLY A 167 16.42 -15.72 -28.32
CA GLY A 167 16.99 -15.81 -26.97
C GLY A 167 17.23 -14.48 -26.23
N LYS A 168 16.73 -13.34 -26.74
CA LYS A 168 16.71 -12.06 -26.00
C LYS A 168 15.39 -11.32 -26.22
N CYS A 169 14.60 -11.18 -25.17
CA CYS A 169 13.47 -10.24 -25.15
C CYS A 169 13.96 -8.82 -24.91
N ILE A 170 13.08 -7.86 -25.16
CA ILE A 170 13.27 -6.47 -24.76
C ILE A 170 13.22 -6.38 -23.23
N PRO A 171 14.30 -5.94 -22.55
CA PRO A 171 14.31 -5.85 -21.09
C PRO A 171 13.40 -4.72 -20.60
N CYS A 172 12.73 -5.00 -19.49
CA CYS A 172 11.92 -4.05 -18.74
C CYS A 172 12.59 -3.80 -17.39
N GLN A 173 13.31 -2.68 -17.29
CA GLN A 173 14.15 -2.40 -16.13
C GLN A 173 13.60 -1.26 -15.30
N TRP A 174 13.66 -1.45 -13.99
CA TRP A 174 13.31 -0.43 -13.03
C TRP A 174 14.51 0.45 -12.68
N GLN A 175 14.51 1.68 -13.18
CA GLN A 175 15.47 2.68 -12.72
C GLN A 175 14.84 3.50 -11.59
N LYS A 176 15.37 3.36 -10.36
CA LYS A 176 14.78 3.86 -9.10
C LYS A 176 14.46 5.36 -9.08
N GLU A 177 15.23 6.14 -9.84
CA GLU A 177 15.22 7.60 -9.86
C GLU A 177 14.72 8.14 -11.20
N ASP A 178 14.39 7.26 -12.15
CA ASP A 178 14.25 7.69 -13.52
C ASP A 178 12.80 8.03 -13.86
N SER A 179 12.49 9.31 -13.74
CA SER A 179 11.32 9.90 -14.39
C SER A 179 11.47 9.92 -15.92
N LYS A 180 12.60 9.49 -16.51
CA LYS A 180 12.79 9.52 -17.98
C LYS A 180 11.68 8.79 -18.73
N TRP A 181 11.16 7.66 -18.23
CA TRP A 181 10.05 6.98 -18.92
C TRP A 181 8.76 7.81 -18.90
N GLU A 182 8.51 8.59 -17.84
CA GLU A 182 7.38 9.53 -17.76
C GLU A 182 7.60 10.72 -18.68
N CYS A 183 8.77 11.38 -18.60
CA CYS A 183 9.11 12.54 -19.45
C CYS A 183 9.00 12.18 -20.93
N CYS A 184 9.35 10.94 -21.25
CA CYS A 184 9.24 10.36 -22.58
C CYS A 184 7.81 10.18 -23.03
N LEU A 185 6.96 9.55 -22.22
CA LEU A 185 5.53 9.47 -22.51
C LEU A 185 4.86 10.87 -22.59
N GLU A 186 5.31 11.83 -21.78
CA GLU A 186 4.85 13.22 -21.80
C GLU A 186 5.26 13.95 -23.08
N SER A 187 6.47 13.69 -23.59
CA SER A 187 6.99 14.32 -24.81
C SER A 187 6.27 13.90 -26.09
N ILE A 188 5.43 12.86 -26.02
CA ILE A 188 4.70 12.31 -27.17
C ILE A 188 3.26 12.76 -27.13
N THR A 189 2.91 13.69 -28.01
CA THR A 189 1.53 14.15 -28.22
C THR A 189 0.77 13.16 -29.10
N ILE A 190 -0.38 12.66 -28.63
CA ILE A 190 -1.18 11.63 -29.33
C ILE A 190 -2.26 12.27 -30.21
N ASP A 191 -3.00 13.27 -29.71
CA ASP A 191 -3.99 13.99 -30.51
C ASP A 191 -4.42 15.31 -29.83
N SER A 192 -4.80 16.28 -30.66
CA SER A 192 -5.51 17.52 -30.32
C SER A 192 -6.92 17.42 -30.87
N THR A 193 -7.90 17.20 -30.00
CA THR A 193 -9.31 17.45 -30.35
C THR A 193 -9.87 18.32 -29.26
N ASN A 194 -10.27 19.54 -29.63
CA ASN A 194 -10.78 20.60 -28.75
C ASN A 194 -9.74 21.41 -27.94
N GLY A 195 -8.46 21.41 -28.34
CA GLY A 195 -7.46 22.32 -27.78
C GLY A 195 -6.73 21.84 -26.52
N GLU A 196 -7.12 20.71 -25.93
CA GLU A 196 -6.32 20.01 -24.92
C GLU A 196 -5.36 19.02 -25.59
N MET A 197 -4.05 19.21 -25.41
CA MET A 197 -3.03 18.24 -25.83
C MET A 197 -3.05 17.04 -24.88
N LYS A 198 -3.35 15.84 -25.38
CA LYS A 198 -3.18 14.58 -24.63
C LYS A 198 -1.84 13.93 -24.99
N SER A 199 -1.10 13.54 -23.96
CA SER A 199 0.16 12.83 -24.08
C SER A 199 -0.02 11.32 -24.07
N ALA A 200 1.02 10.56 -24.47
CA ALA A 200 1.02 9.11 -24.30
C ALA A 200 0.92 8.70 -22.82
N LYS A 201 1.42 9.55 -21.91
CA LYS A 201 1.29 9.36 -20.46
C LYS A 201 -0.18 9.37 -20.03
N ASP A 202 -0.96 10.30 -20.57
CA ASP A 202 -2.39 10.39 -20.26
C ASP A 202 -3.15 9.15 -20.72
N LYS A 203 -2.77 8.60 -21.89
CA LYS A 203 -3.36 7.36 -22.42
C LYS A 203 -3.00 6.14 -21.58
N VAL A 204 -1.72 5.96 -21.21
CA VAL A 204 -1.30 4.88 -20.30
C VAL A 204 -2.03 4.98 -18.96
N ASN A 205 -2.11 6.17 -18.38
CA ASN A 205 -2.83 6.39 -17.14
C ASN A 205 -4.35 6.13 -17.27
N ALA A 206 -4.95 6.44 -18.42
CA ALA A 206 -6.36 6.14 -18.68
C ALA A 206 -6.62 4.64 -18.71
N VAL A 207 -5.78 3.85 -19.40
CA VAL A 207 -5.89 2.39 -19.44
C VAL A 207 -5.88 1.78 -18.03
N LEU A 208 -4.98 2.23 -17.16
CA LEU A 208 -4.95 1.77 -15.76
C LEU A 208 -6.18 2.21 -14.97
N LYS A 209 -6.68 3.43 -15.18
CA LYS A 209 -7.86 3.96 -14.48
C LYS A 209 -9.14 3.22 -14.88
N ASP A 210 -9.24 2.79 -16.13
CA ASP A 210 -10.40 2.04 -16.62
C ASP A 210 -10.49 0.64 -15.97
N ASP A 211 -9.36 0.06 -15.55
CA ASP A 211 -9.30 -1.18 -14.77
C ASP A 211 -9.37 -0.93 -13.24
N LYS A 212 -10.32 -0.09 -12.82
CA LYS A 212 -10.48 0.31 -11.42
C LYS A 212 -10.60 -0.88 -10.45
N THR A 213 -11.27 -1.96 -10.87
CA THR A 213 -11.52 -3.15 -10.03
C THR A 213 -10.23 -3.84 -9.62
N ASN A 214 -9.35 -4.19 -10.57
CA ASN A 214 -8.10 -4.87 -10.24
C ASN A 214 -7.14 -3.93 -9.50
N MET A 215 -7.12 -2.65 -9.89
CA MET A 215 -6.28 -1.62 -9.26
C MET A 215 -6.63 -1.44 -7.77
N ASP A 216 -7.91 -1.28 -7.45
CA ASP A 216 -8.39 -1.13 -6.07
C ASP A 216 -8.16 -2.43 -5.27
N ALA A 217 -8.41 -3.60 -5.86
CA ALA A 217 -8.18 -4.90 -5.22
C ALA A 217 -6.70 -5.12 -4.85
N MET A 218 -5.79 -4.86 -5.79
CA MET A 218 -4.35 -5.00 -5.53
C MET A 218 -3.84 -3.96 -4.53
N ALA A 219 -4.30 -2.71 -4.60
CA ALA A 219 -3.94 -1.66 -3.64
C ALA A 219 -4.34 -2.03 -2.21
N LYS A 220 -5.54 -2.58 -2.02
CA LYS A 220 -6.01 -3.08 -0.71
C LYS A 220 -5.14 -4.20 -0.16
N GLN A 221 -4.71 -5.14 -1.02
CA GLN A 221 -3.81 -6.23 -0.61
C GLN A 221 -2.42 -5.74 -0.23
N ILE A 222 -1.87 -4.76 -0.96
CA ILE A 222 -0.58 -4.14 -0.63
C ILE A 222 -0.61 -3.49 0.75
N ASN A 223 -1.75 -2.92 1.14
CA ASN A 223 -1.94 -2.27 2.44
C ASN A 223 -2.35 -3.23 3.57
N THR A 224 -2.46 -4.53 3.30
CA THR A 224 -2.78 -5.53 4.31
C THR A 224 -1.50 -5.95 5.05
N VAL A 225 -1.25 -5.33 6.20
CA VAL A 225 -0.18 -5.70 7.14
C VAL A 225 -0.82 -6.02 8.48
N THR A 226 -0.73 -7.28 8.91
CA THR A 226 -1.40 -7.78 10.12
C THR A 226 -0.57 -7.54 11.38
N ASP A 227 0.75 -7.67 11.28
CA ASP A 227 1.65 -7.41 12.40
C ASP A 227 1.84 -5.89 12.62
N LEU A 228 1.53 -5.42 13.83
CA LEU A 228 1.62 -4.00 14.17
C LEU A 228 3.07 -3.48 14.11
N CYS A 229 4.05 -4.31 14.46
CA CYS A 229 5.45 -3.90 14.41
C CYS A 229 5.90 -3.70 12.97
N ASP A 230 5.54 -4.60 12.06
CA ASP A 230 5.84 -4.48 10.64
C ASP A 230 5.10 -3.28 10.01
N GLN A 231 3.83 -3.08 10.36
CA GLN A 231 3.04 -1.92 9.95
C GLN A 231 3.69 -0.61 10.41
N PHE A 232 4.21 -0.57 11.63
CA PHE A 232 4.91 0.60 12.15
C PHE A 232 6.24 0.85 11.43
N LYS A 233 7.09 -0.19 11.33
CA LYS A 233 8.41 -0.12 10.69
C LYS A 233 8.28 0.38 9.25
N CYS A 234 7.37 -0.21 8.48
CA CYS A 234 7.22 0.12 7.07
C CYS A 234 6.74 1.59 6.87
N VAL A 235 5.84 2.08 7.73
CA VAL A 235 5.31 3.45 7.66
C VAL A 235 6.36 4.45 8.13
N ALA A 236 7.09 4.14 9.21
CA ALA A 236 8.19 4.97 9.69
C ALA A 236 9.28 5.11 8.62
N ASN A 237 9.66 4.01 7.95
CA ASN A 237 10.63 4.04 6.86
C ASN A 237 10.15 4.88 5.67
N ARG A 238 8.86 4.78 5.32
CA ARG A 238 8.28 5.63 4.28
C ARG A 238 8.35 7.10 4.66
N TRP A 239 7.91 7.43 5.87
CA TRP A 239 7.91 8.79 6.38
C TRP A 239 9.32 9.39 6.39
N LEU A 240 10.31 8.64 6.90
CA LEU A 240 11.72 9.06 6.90
C LEU A 240 12.20 9.36 5.47
N LYS A 241 11.88 8.48 4.52
CA LYS A 241 12.24 8.68 3.11
C LYS A 241 11.61 9.95 2.54
N GLU A 242 10.30 10.14 2.70
CA GLU A 242 9.57 11.27 2.11
C GLU A 242 9.96 12.61 2.72
N LYS A 243 10.23 12.65 4.03
CA LYS A 243 10.74 13.85 4.71
C LYS A 243 12.21 14.14 4.40
N LYS A 244 12.86 13.35 3.54
CA LYS A 244 14.31 13.40 3.24
C LYS A 244 15.14 13.43 4.53
N ALA A 245 14.65 12.71 5.53
CA ALA A 245 15.20 12.66 6.88
C ALA A 245 16.51 11.85 6.89
N ARG A 246 17.50 12.28 7.69
CA ARG A 246 18.74 11.49 7.88
C ARG A 246 18.51 10.36 8.89
N SER A 247 19.40 9.35 8.94
CA SER A 247 19.28 8.20 9.86
C SER A 247 19.22 8.59 11.35
N THR A 248 19.75 9.75 11.70
CA THR A 248 19.69 10.37 13.05
C THR A 248 18.32 10.95 13.40
N ASP A 249 17.37 11.01 12.46
CA ASP A 249 16.04 11.61 12.65
C ASP A 249 15.05 10.69 13.39
N LEU A 250 15.56 9.65 14.06
CA LEU A 250 14.77 8.87 15.02
C LEU A 250 14.19 9.78 16.11
N ASP A 251 14.90 10.85 16.49
CA ASP A 251 14.36 11.87 17.40
C ASP A 251 13.13 12.58 16.83
N ARG A 252 12.97 12.66 15.50
CA ARG A 252 11.75 13.20 14.87
C ARG A 252 10.61 12.20 14.89
N VAL A 253 10.91 10.91 14.68
CA VAL A 253 9.94 9.81 14.87
C VAL A 253 9.48 9.80 16.34
N ARG A 254 10.40 9.91 17.30
CA ARG A 254 10.13 10.04 18.74
C ARG A 254 9.32 11.29 19.06
N SER A 255 9.68 12.45 18.51
CA SER A 255 8.92 13.68 18.69
C SER A 255 7.47 13.54 18.16
N THR A 256 7.30 12.80 17.07
CA THR A 256 5.97 12.45 16.58
C THR A 256 5.22 11.55 17.58
N VAL A 257 5.85 10.52 18.18
CA VAL A 257 5.25 9.75 19.30
C VAL A 257 4.73 10.70 20.37
N THR A 258 5.59 11.61 20.85
CA THR A 258 5.25 12.56 21.92
C THR A 258 4.06 13.44 21.56
N SER A 259 3.98 13.90 20.31
CA SER A 259 2.85 14.72 19.85
C SER A 259 1.51 13.98 19.86
N GLN A 260 1.52 12.65 19.65
CA GLN A 260 0.30 11.84 19.63
C GLN A 260 -0.21 11.50 21.03
N ILE A 261 0.65 11.52 22.06
CA ILE A 261 0.27 11.23 23.46
C ILE A 261 -0.81 12.19 23.93
N THR A 262 -0.65 13.49 23.67
CA THR A 262 -1.62 14.52 24.12
C THR A 262 -2.99 14.32 23.48
N ASP A 263 -3.03 14.06 22.16
CA ASP A 263 -4.28 13.85 21.43
C ASP A 263 -5.00 12.57 21.89
N LEU A 264 -4.26 11.47 22.06
CA LEU A 264 -4.82 10.22 22.58
C LEU A 264 -5.33 10.38 24.01
N SER A 265 -4.56 11.07 24.86
CA SER A 265 -4.92 11.34 26.25
C SER A 265 -6.21 12.16 26.36
N LYS A 266 -6.37 13.18 25.51
CA LYS A 266 -7.59 13.96 25.44
C LYS A 266 -8.79 13.10 25.01
N ALA A 267 -8.62 12.26 23.98
CA ALA A 267 -9.68 11.38 23.52
C ALA A 267 -10.17 10.41 24.60
N LEU A 268 -9.24 9.80 25.37
CA LEU A 268 -9.58 8.89 26.46
C LEU A 268 -10.29 9.63 27.61
N LYS A 269 -9.83 10.84 27.96
CA LYS A 269 -10.49 11.68 28.97
C LYS A 269 -11.92 12.01 28.56
N ASP A 270 -12.11 12.50 27.33
CA ASP A 270 -13.40 12.95 26.81
C ASP A 270 -14.42 11.80 26.72
N ALA A 271 -13.96 10.57 26.49
CA ALA A 271 -14.81 9.37 26.38
C ALA A 271 -15.50 8.96 27.68
N THR A 272 -14.95 9.35 28.83
CA THR A 272 -15.49 9.00 30.15
C THR A 272 -16.60 9.94 30.64
N SER A 273 -16.87 11.02 29.91
CA SER A 273 -18.01 11.89 30.18
C SER A 273 -19.34 11.20 29.85
N GLU A 274 -20.40 11.45 30.64
CA GLU A 274 -21.72 10.83 30.47
C GLU A 274 -22.27 10.99 29.04
N LYS A 275 -22.02 12.15 28.41
CA LYS A 275 -22.48 12.46 27.06
C LYS A 275 -21.76 11.61 26.01
N ASN A 276 -20.43 11.50 26.10
CA ASN A 276 -19.63 10.87 25.05
C ASN A 276 -19.53 9.36 25.19
N ARG A 277 -19.70 8.84 26.41
CA ARG A 277 -19.65 7.40 26.68
C ARG A 277 -20.55 6.59 25.76
N LYS A 278 -21.78 7.07 25.54
CA LYS A 278 -22.81 6.45 24.69
C LYS A 278 -22.35 6.20 23.26
N ASN A 279 -21.42 7.01 22.74
CA ASN A 279 -20.89 6.84 21.38
C ASN A 279 -20.09 5.55 21.22
N TYR A 280 -19.56 5.01 22.32
CA TYR A 280 -18.66 3.86 22.35
C TYR A 280 -19.35 2.59 22.87
N GLU A 281 -20.45 2.71 23.61
CA GLU A 281 -21.17 1.58 24.21
C GLU A 281 -21.62 0.54 23.17
N GLN A 282 -21.93 0.98 21.94
CA GLN A 282 -22.26 0.09 20.83
C GLN A 282 -21.14 -0.91 20.48
N TYR A 283 -19.87 -0.56 20.71
CA TYR A 283 -18.72 -1.45 20.49
C TYR A 283 -18.39 -2.30 21.72
N CYS A 284 -19.08 -2.06 22.84
CA CYS A 284 -18.79 -2.62 24.15
C CYS A 284 -19.97 -3.44 24.71
N SER A 285 -20.72 -4.07 23.80
CA SER A 285 -21.82 -4.96 24.14
C SER A 285 -21.33 -6.40 24.32
N ASN A 286 -22.07 -7.19 25.10
CA ASN A 286 -21.81 -8.63 25.33
C ASN A 286 -20.44 -8.93 25.96
N ILE A 287 -19.94 -8.04 26.82
CA ILE A 287 -18.76 -8.32 27.65
C ILE A 287 -19.22 -9.22 28.80
N MET A 288 -18.62 -10.40 28.92
CA MET A 288 -18.89 -11.30 30.04
C MET A 288 -18.24 -10.74 31.30
N GLY A 289 -19.06 -10.58 32.33
CA GLY A 289 -18.57 -10.23 33.67
C GLY A 289 -17.88 -11.42 34.32
N GLN A 290 -17.17 -11.17 35.40
CA GLN A 290 -16.57 -12.22 36.22
C GLN A 290 -17.21 -12.30 37.60
N ASN A 291 -17.16 -13.49 38.21
CA ASN A 291 -17.58 -13.73 39.60
C ASN A 291 -19.01 -13.24 39.91
N GLY A 292 -19.94 -13.43 38.96
CA GLY A 292 -21.35 -13.06 39.11
C GLY A 292 -21.65 -11.54 39.07
N LYS A 293 -20.64 -10.70 38.83
CA LYS A 293 -20.82 -9.26 38.61
C LYS A 293 -21.04 -8.97 37.12
N ALA A 294 -21.82 -7.93 36.81
CA ALA A 294 -21.92 -7.43 35.44
C ALA A 294 -20.56 -6.87 34.99
N ALA A 295 -20.21 -7.06 33.72
CA ALA A 295 -18.97 -6.50 33.17
C ALA A 295 -19.00 -4.97 33.21
N ASP A 296 -17.92 -4.38 33.70
CA ASP A 296 -17.67 -2.96 33.51
C ASP A 296 -17.25 -2.71 32.05
N LYS A 297 -17.73 -1.61 31.47
CA LYS A 297 -17.45 -1.24 30.08
C LYS A 297 -16.34 -0.20 29.96
N ASP A 298 -15.82 0.34 31.06
CA ASP A 298 -14.87 1.46 31.07
C ASP A 298 -13.60 1.17 30.28
N ALA A 299 -13.01 -0.01 30.48
CA ALA A 299 -11.83 -0.43 29.72
C ALA A 299 -12.13 -0.49 28.20
N CYS A 300 -13.25 -1.10 27.82
CA CYS A 300 -13.67 -1.17 26.42
C CYS A 300 -13.90 0.23 25.82
N ILE A 301 -14.57 1.12 26.56
CA ILE A 301 -14.91 2.47 26.08
C ILE A 301 -13.66 3.32 25.88
N LEU A 302 -12.69 3.24 26.79
CA LEU A 302 -11.41 3.92 26.65
C LEU A 302 -10.64 3.42 25.42
N ILE A 303 -10.57 2.11 25.20
CA ILE A 303 -9.89 1.54 24.03
C ILE A 303 -10.64 1.88 22.74
N ALA A 304 -11.96 1.77 22.71
CA ALA A 304 -12.79 2.13 21.55
C ALA A 304 -12.66 3.62 21.18
N ALA A 305 -12.55 4.49 22.18
CA ALA A 305 -12.28 5.91 21.96
C ALA A 305 -10.88 6.18 21.40
N GLY A 306 -9.87 5.46 21.90
CA GLY A 306 -8.52 5.50 21.33
C GLY A 306 -8.49 5.06 19.88
N LEU A 307 -9.15 3.94 19.55
CA LEU A 307 -9.31 3.45 18.17
C LEU A 307 -10.02 4.49 17.30
N GLN A 308 -11.12 5.08 17.77
CA GLN A 308 -11.83 6.10 17.00
C GLN A 308 -10.96 7.35 16.77
N ASN A 309 -10.22 7.83 17.79
CA ASN A 309 -9.31 8.97 17.64
C ASN A 309 -8.20 8.72 16.61
N LEU A 310 -7.71 7.49 16.55
CA LEU A 310 -6.74 7.04 15.55
C LEU A 310 -7.29 7.13 14.13
N TYR A 311 -8.58 6.84 13.93
CA TYR A 311 -9.24 6.82 12.62
C TYR A 311 -9.91 8.13 12.20
N LYS A 312 -10.01 9.13 13.09
CA LYS A 312 -10.70 10.40 12.81
C LYS A 312 -10.07 11.19 11.64
N ASN A 313 -8.75 11.16 11.51
CA ASN A 313 -8.02 11.89 10.47
C ASN A 313 -7.32 10.91 9.53
N ALA A 314 -7.76 10.85 8.28
CA ALA A 314 -7.17 9.96 7.28
C ALA A 314 -6.95 10.60 5.92
N GLU A 315 -6.51 11.85 5.92
CA GLU A 315 -5.88 12.41 4.74
C GLU A 315 -4.70 11.51 4.32
N ASP A 316 -4.49 11.44 3.01
CA ASP A 316 -3.49 10.62 2.34
C ASP A 316 -2.08 11.25 2.47
N ASP A 317 -1.66 11.45 3.71
CA ASP A 317 -0.38 12.07 4.07
C ASP A 317 0.44 11.11 4.96
N VAL A 318 1.75 11.10 4.72
CA VAL A 318 2.69 10.29 5.50
C VAL A 318 2.74 10.70 6.97
N ASP A 319 2.53 11.98 7.30
CA ASP A 319 2.46 12.41 8.71
C ASP A 319 1.25 11.77 9.41
N LYS A 320 0.10 11.72 8.74
CA LYS A 320 -1.12 11.08 9.27
C LYS A 320 -0.97 9.58 9.38
N SER A 321 -0.34 8.95 8.39
CA SER A 321 -0.07 7.51 8.39
C SER A 321 0.84 7.12 9.56
N LEU A 322 1.93 7.87 9.76
CA LEU A 322 2.82 7.67 10.90
C LEU A 322 2.10 7.93 12.22
N GLY A 323 1.39 9.04 12.36
CA GLY A 323 0.62 9.37 13.55
C GLY A 323 -0.41 8.29 13.92
N ARG A 324 -1.04 7.67 12.91
CA ARG A 324 -1.96 6.53 13.10
C ARG A 324 -1.25 5.30 13.65
N ALA A 325 -0.13 4.90 13.04
CA ALA A 325 0.70 3.80 13.52
C ALA A 325 1.15 4.02 14.97
N MET A 326 1.60 5.25 15.29
CA MET A 326 2.00 5.67 16.64
C MET A 326 0.86 5.56 17.65
N LYS A 327 -0.34 6.03 17.30
CA LYS A 327 -1.52 5.93 18.18
C LYS A 327 -1.89 4.48 18.45
N CYS A 328 -1.82 3.60 17.45
CA CYS A 328 -2.14 2.17 17.64
C CYS A 328 -1.18 1.53 18.63
N VAL A 329 0.10 1.85 18.48
CA VAL A 329 1.19 1.42 19.35
C VAL A 329 1.00 1.95 20.78
N LEU A 330 0.73 3.25 20.96
CA LEU A 330 0.45 3.86 22.25
C LEU A 330 -0.78 3.24 22.93
N LEU A 331 -1.85 3.02 22.16
CA LEU A 331 -3.11 2.48 22.68
C LEU A 331 -2.95 1.06 23.22
N ASN A 332 -2.19 0.23 22.51
CA ASN A 332 -1.88 -1.10 22.97
C ASN A 332 -0.91 -1.11 24.17
N ALA A 333 0.03 -0.17 24.27
CA ALA A 333 0.86 -0.01 25.49
C ALA A 333 0.00 0.39 26.71
N VAL A 334 -1.02 1.22 26.48
CA VAL A 334 -2.03 1.55 27.50
C VAL A 334 -2.86 0.31 27.87
N ALA A 335 -3.26 -0.50 26.90
CA ALA A 335 -3.96 -1.77 27.15
C ALA A 335 -3.11 -2.75 27.98
N ASP A 336 -1.83 -2.90 27.64
CA ASP A 336 -0.85 -3.67 28.42
C ASP A 336 -0.77 -3.20 29.87
N LYS A 337 -0.73 -1.89 30.10
CA LYS A 337 -0.71 -1.30 31.43
C LYS A 337 -2.02 -1.58 32.19
N MET A 338 -3.17 -1.44 31.53
CA MET A 338 -4.47 -1.76 32.13
C MET A 338 -4.53 -3.22 32.60
N GLU A 339 -4.05 -4.15 31.77
CA GLU A 339 -4.06 -5.59 32.03
C GLU A 339 -3.06 -6.02 33.11
N LYS A 340 -1.85 -5.43 33.12
CA LYS A 340 -0.77 -5.82 34.03
C LYS A 340 -0.85 -5.12 35.38
N GLU A 341 -1.34 -3.89 35.42
CA GLU A 341 -1.12 -3.01 36.58
C GLU A 341 -2.38 -2.60 37.34
N LEU A 342 -3.59 -2.82 36.81
CA LEU A 342 -4.82 -2.47 37.52
C LEU A 342 -5.18 -3.52 38.57
N PRO A 343 -5.38 -3.13 39.84
CA PRO A 343 -5.74 -4.08 40.91
C PRO A 343 -7.15 -4.66 40.73
N CYS A 344 -8.04 -3.92 40.06
CA CYS A 344 -9.43 -4.32 39.84
C CYS A 344 -9.67 -5.10 38.54
N LYS A 345 -8.61 -5.56 37.84
CA LYS A 345 -8.71 -6.08 36.46
C LYS A 345 -9.72 -7.22 36.27
N GLU A 346 -9.83 -8.13 37.24
CA GLU A 346 -10.78 -9.24 37.21
C GLU A 346 -12.20 -8.75 37.52
N GLU A 347 -12.36 -8.02 38.63
CA GLU A 347 -13.65 -7.47 39.08
C GLU A 347 -14.32 -6.59 38.01
N ARG A 348 -13.52 -5.78 37.33
CA ARG A 348 -13.98 -4.83 36.31
C ARG A 348 -13.89 -5.39 34.89
N SER A 349 -13.59 -6.70 34.73
CA SER A 349 -13.54 -7.36 33.42
C SER A 349 -12.65 -6.64 32.40
N VAL A 350 -11.52 -6.09 32.86
CA VAL A 350 -10.65 -5.20 32.07
C VAL A 350 -10.14 -5.88 30.81
N VAL A 351 -9.65 -7.13 30.93
CA VAL A 351 -9.13 -7.91 29.81
C VAL A 351 -10.22 -8.16 28.76
N ASN A 352 -11.41 -8.57 29.19
CA ASN A 352 -12.55 -8.79 28.30
C ASN A 352 -12.96 -7.49 27.60
N GLY A 353 -12.94 -6.35 28.31
CA GLY A 353 -13.24 -5.05 27.74
C GLY A 353 -12.22 -4.61 26.68
N ILE A 354 -10.92 -4.77 26.97
CA ILE A 354 -9.83 -4.49 26.02
C ILE A 354 -10.01 -5.32 24.76
N ASN A 355 -10.13 -6.64 24.90
CA ASN A 355 -10.28 -7.56 23.77
C ASN A 355 -11.52 -7.20 22.95
N LYS A 356 -12.64 -6.89 23.62
CA LYS A 356 -13.88 -6.53 22.93
C LYS A 356 -13.74 -5.28 22.06
N ALA A 357 -13.02 -4.27 22.54
CA ALA A 357 -12.78 -3.06 21.77
C ALA A 357 -11.90 -3.33 20.53
N PHE A 358 -10.81 -4.12 20.68
CA PHE A 358 -9.94 -4.48 19.57
C PHE A 358 -10.60 -5.41 18.55
N GLU A 359 -11.48 -6.33 18.97
CA GLU A 359 -12.35 -7.10 18.06
C GLU A 359 -13.18 -6.18 17.17
N ASN A 360 -13.71 -5.09 17.75
CA ASN A 360 -14.51 -4.10 17.04
C ASN A 360 -13.68 -3.04 16.30
N SER A 361 -12.35 -3.15 16.27
CA SER A 361 -11.46 -2.16 15.63
C SER A 361 -11.82 -1.89 14.17
N GLU A 362 -12.14 -2.94 13.41
CA GLU A 362 -12.57 -2.81 12.01
C GLU A 362 -13.92 -2.08 11.88
N ALA A 363 -14.88 -2.38 12.77
CA ALA A 363 -16.17 -1.69 12.79
C ALA A 363 -16.01 -0.21 13.17
N ILE A 364 -15.12 0.09 14.12
CA ILE A 364 -14.79 1.47 14.54
C ILE A 364 -14.11 2.22 13.40
N LYS A 365 -13.15 1.58 12.70
CA LYS A 365 -12.49 2.12 11.51
C LYS A 365 -13.51 2.50 10.43
N ASN A 366 -14.39 1.57 10.08
CA ASN A 366 -15.37 1.75 9.01
C ASN A 366 -16.47 2.76 9.35
N ARG A 367 -16.69 3.08 10.63
CA ARG A 367 -17.62 4.12 11.08
C ARG A 367 -16.95 5.48 11.36
N SER A 368 -15.62 5.54 11.27
CA SER A 368 -14.87 6.78 11.47
C SER A 368 -14.75 7.51 10.14
N GLY A 369 -15.26 8.74 10.07
CA GLY A 369 -15.36 9.50 8.82
C GLY A 369 -14.05 9.62 8.03
N GLY A 370 -12.89 9.70 8.71
CA GLY A 370 -11.58 9.72 8.05
C GLY A 370 -11.29 8.41 7.31
N CYS A 371 -11.40 7.27 7.98
CA CYS A 371 -11.01 5.97 7.43
C CYS A 371 -12.13 5.20 6.71
N HIS A 372 -13.30 5.81 6.52
CA HIS A 372 -14.39 5.17 5.79
C HIS A 372 -13.98 4.93 4.33
N ASN A 373 -13.87 3.66 3.93
CA ASN A 373 -13.42 3.22 2.60
C ASN A 373 -12.04 3.77 2.17
N ASN A 374 -11.17 4.14 3.12
CA ASN A 374 -9.80 4.53 2.80
C ASN A 374 -8.87 3.32 2.92
N ASP A 375 -8.38 2.82 1.78
CA ASP A 375 -7.48 1.67 1.70
C ASP A 375 -6.11 1.90 2.34
N LYS A 376 -5.76 3.15 2.69
CA LYS A 376 -4.54 3.48 3.44
C LYS A 376 -4.73 3.35 4.96
N CYS A 377 -5.95 3.13 5.44
CA CYS A 377 -6.22 2.83 6.83
C CYS A 377 -6.10 1.35 7.14
N PHE A 378 -5.25 1.00 8.11
CA PHE A 378 -5.10 -0.37 8.60
C PHE A 378 -5.95 -0.62 9.85
N LYS A 379 -6.34 -1.87 10.06
CA LYS A 379 -6.99 -2.32 11.30
C LYS A 379 -5.96 -2.33 12.43
N CYS A 380 -6.20 -1.60 13.51
CA CYS A 380 -5.34 -1.59 14.68
C CYS A 380 -5.75 -2.78 15.56
N GLU A 381 -4.96 -3.85 15.51
CA GLU A 381 -5.22 -5.06 16.27
C GLU A 381 -4.57 -5.00 17.66
N ARG A 382 -5.05 -5.86 18.56
CA ARG A 382 -4.40 -6.08 19.85
C ARG A 382 -3.05 -6.74 19.58
N PHE A 383 -1.98 -6.11 20.04
CA PHE A 383 -0.62 -6.57 19.89
C PHE A 383 0.08 -6.51 21.25
N THR A 384 0.63 -7.64 21.71
CA THR A 384 1.28 -7.75 23.03
C THR A 384 2.79 -7.90 22.94
N ASN A 385 3.33 -8.22 21.75
CA ASN A 385 4.74 -8.54 21.56
C ASN A 385 5.62 -7.29 21.27
N TYR A 386 5.49 -6.26 22.12
CA TYR A 386 6.26 -5.02 21.99
C TYR A 386 7.77 -5.22 22.13
N GLU A 387 8.20 -6.19 22.95
CA GLU A 387 9.60 -6.46 23.26
C GLU A 387 10.39 -6.90 22.02
N GLY A 388 9.77 -7.67 21.13
CA GLY A 388 10.38 -8.09 19.88
C GLY A 388 10.44 -7.00 18.81
N CYS A 389 9.75 -5.88 19.01
CA CYS A 389 9.65 -4.84 18.00
C CYS A 389 10.87 -3.92 17.99
N LYS A 390 11.80 -4.21 17.07
CA LYS A 390 13.00 -3.43 16.85
C LYS A 390 13.00 -2.74 15.51
N ILE A 391 13.40 -1.47 15.48
CA ILE A 391 13.53 -0.68 14.26
C ILE A 391 15.01 -0.53 13.98
N LYS A 392 15.46 -1.14 12.88
CA LYS A 392 16.85 -1.00 12.43
C LYS A 392 17.08 0.43 11.95
N THR A 393 18.20 1.00 12.36
CA THR A 393 18.73 2.26 11.80
C THR A 393 19.84 1.93 10.81
N ASN A 394 20.06 2.83 9.85
CA ASN A 394 21.10 2.65 8.83
C ASN A 394 22.53 2.63 9.43
N ASP A 395 22.69 3.08 10.68
CA ASP A 395 23.96 3.11 11.42
C ASP A 395 24.17 1.85 12.30
N ASN A 396 23.53 0.73 11.95
CA ASN A 396 23.52 -0.53 12.72
C ASN A 396 22.95 -0.43 14.15
N GLY A 397 22.27 0.67 14.50
CA GLY A 397 21.54 0.80 15.76
C GLY A 397 20.16 0.15 15.69
N GLU A 398 19.63 -0.28 16.83
CA GLU A 398 18.26 -0.80 16.94
C GLU A 398 17.48 0.03 17.98
N LEU A 399 16.36 0.63 17.57
CA LEU A 399 15.41 1.20 18.52
C LEU A 399 14.47 0.09 18.99
N GLN A 400 14.47 -0.19 20.29
CA GLN A 400 13.42 -0.99 20.91
C GLN A 400 12.19 -0.13 21.13
N LEU A 401 11.13 -0.40 20.36
CA LEU A 401 9.92 0.40 20.37
C LEU A 401 9.27 0.42 21.77
N LYS A 402 9.29 -0.71 22.48
CA LYS A 402 8.79 -0.82 23.86
C LYS A 402 9.44 0.19 24.81
N ASN A 403 10.76 0.21 24.87
CA ASN A 403 11.48 1.04 25.83
C ASN A 403 11.18 2.52 25.60
N GLU A 404 11.12 2.94 24.34
CA GLU A 404 10.77 4.32 24.01
C GLU A 404 9.35 4.67 24.49
N ILE A 405 8.36 3.83 24.20
CA ILE A 405 6.97 4.09 24.60
C ILE A 405 6.84 4.09 26.13
N ASP A 406 7.40 3.09 26.80
CA ASP A 406 7.32 2.95 28.25
C ASP A 406 8.00 4.11 28.96
N LEU A 407 9.13 4.61 28.44
CA LEU A 407 9.78 5.81 28.96
C LEU A 407 8.88 7.04 28.77
N ARG A 408 8.31 7.26 27.58
CA ARG A 408 7.46 8.42 27.30
C ARG A 408 6.16 8.42 28.10
N LEU A 409 5.58 7.25 28.35
CA LEU A 409 4.40 7.10 29.22
C LEU A 409 4.73 7.30 30.71
N LYS A 410 6.01 7.38 31.08
CA LYS A 410 6.50 7.65 32.45
C LYS A 410 7.08 9.07 32.61
N GLU A 411 7.36 9.80 31.53
CA GLU A 411 7.92 11.16 31.62
C GLU A 411 6.94 12.14 32.27
N ASP A 412 7.28 12.60 33.49
CA ASP A 412 6.43 13.40 34.38
C ASP A 412 5.94 14.73 33.77
N ASN A 413 6.70 15.31 32.83
CA ASN A 413 6.35 16.58 32.18
C ASN A 413 5.19 16.46 31.16
N LEU A 414 4.89 15.26 30.66
CA LEU A 414 3.67 14.94 29.89
C LEU A 414 2.55 14.42 30.80
N ALA A 415 2.89 14.06 32.04
CA ALA A 415 2.12 13.22 32.94
C ALA A 415 1.15 13.97 33.85
N ASN A 416 1.42 15.22 34.24
CA ASN A 416 0.71 15.87 35.35
C ASN A 416 -0.83 15.99 35.20
N ASN A 417 -1.44 15.66 34.04
CA ASN A 417 -2.88 15.48 33.86
C ASN A 417 -3.29 14.42 32.80
N SER A 418 -2.39 13.51 32.41
CA SER A 418 -2.68 12.57 31.32
C SER A 418 -3.64 11.46 31.77
N SER A 419 -4.66 11.16 30.96
CA SER A 419 -5.59 10.03 31.18
C SER A 419 -4.92 8.67 30.96
N LEU A 420 -3.71 8.64 30.40
CA LEU A 420 -2.93 7.43 30.11
C LEU A 420 -2.14 6.91 31.33
N LEU A 421 -2.07 7.70 32.41
CA LEU A 421 -1.35 7.31 33.62
C LEU A 421 -2.07 6.22 34.40
N LYS A 422 -1.30 5.37 35.08
CA LYS A 422 -1.82 4.32 35.96
C LYS A 422 -2.81 4.89 36.99
N SER A 423 -2.45 5.98 37.67
CA SER A 423 -3.31 6.61 38.69
C SER A 423 -4.63 7.11 38.10
N SER A 424 -4.60 7.72 36.91
CA SER A 424 -5.80 8.14 36.17
C SER A 424 -6.66 6.96 35.73
N LEU A 425 -6.03 5.89 35.25
CA LEU A 425 -6.71 4.65 34.84
C LEU A 425 -7.38 3.95 36.03
N ILE A 426 -6.69 3.84 37.18
CA ILE A 426 -7.25 3.31 38.43
C ILE A 426 -8.46 4.14 38.86
N LYS A 427 -8.32 5.48 38.91
CA LYS A 427 -9.43 6.37 39.28
C LYS A 427 -10.62 6.27 38.33
N THR A 428 -10.39 5.91 37.07
CA THR A 428 -11.45 5.80 36.06
C THR A 428 -12.14 4.46 36.15
N ILE A 429 -11.37 3.36 36.13
CA ILE A 429 -11.87 1.99 35.93
C ILE A 429 -12.15 1.28 37.26
N CYS A 430 -11.32 1.50 38.30
CA CYS A 430 -11.41 0.82 39.58
C CYS A 430 -12.24 1.59 40.61
N LYS A 431 -13.31 2.25 40.16
CA LYS A 431 -14.22 3.02 41.03
C LYS A 431 -15.01 2.14 41.98
#